data_AF-A0A928BLT7-F1
#
_entry.id   AF-A0A928BLT7-F1
#
_cell.length_a   1.000
_cell.length_b   1.000
_cell.length_c   1.000
_cell.angle_alpha   90.00
_cell.angle_beta   90.00
_cell.angle_gamma   90.00
#
_symmetry.space_group_name_H-M   'P 1'
#
loop_
_entity.id
_entity.type
_entity.pdbx_description
1 polymer ?
#
loop_
_entity_poly.entity_id
_entity_poly.type
_entity_poly.pdbx_seq_one_letter_code
_entity_poly.pdbx_strand_id
1 'polypeptide(L)'
;MPYSVPTRPLTSMRWAFLVVGRLSHYGIHQLLDIKRQINRNIVMNLIKIQSSKDPLIAQVPELYESAFPEAERTDTERFLWMIDHCQEMSFYAITEDDDFCGMAVVFELGICRYLLYLATLDIHRNKGLGALTLRLLREESNLPIIGEVEPPTDDITRRRIAFYERNGFHVELEDPRILNDAHLDPSCVLMLISTHPLSDADECQRRVVDTIYKPMQAEEV
;
A
#
# COMPACT_ATOMS: atom_id res chain seq x y z
N MET A 1 39.78 -15.85 20.69
CA MET A 1 38.33 -15.79 21.00
C MET A 1 37.68 -14.94 19.91
N PRO A 2 36.67 -15.44 19.18
CA PRO A 2 36.11 -14.73 18.04
C PRO A 2 35.12 -13.67 18.51
N TYR A 3 35.11 -12.56 17.78
CA TYR A 3 34.26 -11.39 17.97
C TYR A 3 32.78 -11.80 17.88
N SER A 4 32.03 -11.48 18.94
CA SER A 4 30.57 -11.52 18.96
C SER A 4 30.02 -10.37 18.13
N VAL A 5 29.38 -10.72 17.01
CA VAL A 5 28.52 -9.80 16.25
C VAL A 5 27.27 -9.54 17.10
N PRO A 6 26.81 -8.29 17.31
CA PRO A 6 25.53 -8.05 17.96
C PRO A 6 24.41 -8.50 17.02
N THR A 7 23.65 -9.51 17.43
CA THR A 7 22.38 -9.88 16.82
C THR A 7 21.37 -8.76 17.05
N ARG A 8 20.99 -8.04 15.99
CA ARG A 8 19.83 -7.16 16.01
C ARG A 8 18.56 -8.03 16.03
N PRO A 9 17.54 -7.70 16.84
CA PRO A 9 16.25 -8.36 16.72
C PRO A 9 15.60 -7.97 15.38
N LEU A 10 15.16 -8.98 14.62
CA LEU A 10 14.29 -8.85 13.46
C LEU A 10 12.91 -8.41 13.97
N THR A 11 12.72 -7.11 14.14
CA THR A 11 11.38 -6.52 14.15
C THR A 11 11.01 -6.28 12.70
N SER A 12 9.97 -6.97 12.22
CA SER A 12 9.24 -6.64 10.99
C SER A 12 8.97 -5.13 10.97
N MET A 13 9.73 -4.40 10.15
CA MET A 13 9.72 -2.94 10.07
C MET A 13 8.96 -2.54 8.81
N ARG A 14 7.64 -2.33 8.94
CA ARG A 14 6.90 -1.51 7.98
C ARG A 14 7.22 -0.03 8.22
N TRP A 15 8.30 0.42 7.56
CA TRP A 15 8.76 1.79 7.27
C TRP A 15 9.48 2.63 8.34
N ALA A 16 10.63 3.19 7.92
CA ALA A 16 11.57 4.01 8.67
C ALA A 16 11.21 5.52 8.70
N PHE A 17 11.47 6.17 9.85
CA PHE A 17 11.45 7.63 10.05
C PHE A 17 12.89 8.13 10.33
N LEU A 18 13.40 9.13 9.58
CA LEU A 18 14.26 10.20 10.11
C LEU A 18 14.48 11.33 9.06
N VAL A 19 14.34 12.59 9.49
CA VAL A 19 14.62 13.81 8.68
C VAL A 19 15.79 14.57 9.32
N VAL A 20 16.82 14.96 8.54
CA VAL A 20 17.56 16.23 8.74
C VAL A 20 18.11 16.73 7.40
N GLY A 21 17.72 17.95 6.99
CA GLY A 21 18.37 18.69 5.90
C GLY A 21 18.23 20.20 6.11
N ARG A 22 19.36 20.92 6.19
CA ARG A 22 19.45 22.39 6.26
C ARG A 22 19.49 22.98 4.83
N LEU A 23 18.81 24.11 4.63
CA LEU A 23 18.82 24.91 3.39
C LEU A 23 19.86 26.04 3.43
N SER A 24 20.42 26.40 2.27
CA SER A 24 20.90 27.77 2.01
C SER A 24 20.66 28.24 0.56
N HIS A 25 19.78 29.22 0.44
CA HIS A 25 19.69 30.41 -0.44
C HIS A 25 20.46 30.50 -1.78
N TYR A 26 19.72 30.79 -2.87
CA TYR A 26 19.97 31.79 -3.94
C TYR A 26 18.79 31.64 -4.96
N GLY A 27 18.12 32.63 -5.55
CA GLY A 27 18.20 34.08 -5.56
C GLY A 27 17.24 34.63 -6.65
N ILE A 28 16.16 35.29 -6.23
CA ILE A 28 15.42 36.46 -6.78
C ILE A 28 14.99 36.53 -8.27
N HIS A 29 15.60 35.82 -9.24
CA HIS A 29 15.06 35.74 -10.62
C HIS A 29 13.90 34.75 -10.77
N GLN A 30 13.72 33.83 -9.80
CA GLN A 30 12.61 32.88 -9.71
C GLN A 30 11.24 33.54 -9.48
N LEU A 31 11.18 34.76 -8.94
CA LEU A 31 9.94 35.38 -8.44
C LEU A 31 8.92 35.77 -9.54
N LEU A 32 9.37 35.97 -10.79
CA LEU A 32 8.47 36.31 -11.91
C LEU A 32 7.89 35.06 -12.58
N ASP A 33 8.62 33.93 -12.61
CA ASP A 33 8.07 32.62 -13.01
C ASP A 33 7.17 32.04 -11.91
N ILE A 34 7.52 32.23 -10.63
CA ILE A 34 6.70 31.83 -9.48
C ILE A 34 5.30 32.46 -9.54
N LYS A 35 5.16 33.73 -9.95
CA LYS A 35 3.83 34.37 -10.04
C LYS A 35 2.95 33.83 -11.16
N ARG A 36 3.51 33.21 -12.20
CA ARG A 36 2.73 32.49 -13.23
C ARG A 36 2.31 31.10 -12.78
N GLN A 37 2.94 30.56 -11.74
CA GLN A 37 2.73 29.21 -11.22
C GLN A 37 1.76 29.12 -10.03
N ILE A 38 1.24 30.26 -9.54
CA ILE A 38 0.42 30.34 -8.31
C ILE A 38 -1.06 29.92 -8.49
N ASN A 39 -1.48 29.45 -9.67
CA ASN A 39 -2.84 28.91 -9.85
C ASN A 39 -2.84 27.67 -10.77
N ARG A 40 -1.90 26.73 -10.59
CA ARG A 40 -2.08 25.39 -11.14
C ARG A 40 -2.97 24.60 -10.21
N ASN A 41 -4.15 24.22 -10.70
CA ASN A 41 -4.89 23.11 -10.11
C ASN A 41 -4.03 21.87 -10.34
N ILE A 42 -3.31 21.41 -9.31
CA ILE A 42 -2.62 20.13 -9.33
C ILE A 42 -3.67 19.06 -9.55
N VAL A 43 -3.52 18.27 -10.62
CA VAL A 43 -4.46 17.20 -10.94
C VAL A 43 -3.88 15.91 -10.41
N MET A 44 -4.50 15.37 -9.37
CA MET A 44 -4.16 14.07 -8.82
C MET A 44 -5.14 13.03 -9.39
N ASN A 45 -4.61 11.94 -9.96
CA ASN A 45 -5.42 10.90 -10.58
C ASN A 45 -5.08 9.52 -10.02
N LEU A 46 -6.06 8.62 -10.09
CA LEU A 46 -5.89 7.20 -9.88
C LEU A 46 -6.14 6.51 -11.22
N ILE A 47 -5.10 5.99 -11.84
CA ILE A 47 -5.14 5.43 -13.19
C ILE A 47 -5.05 3.92 -13.07
N LYS A 48 -6.08 3.21 -13.53
CA LYS A 48 -6.06 1.75 -13.61
C LYS A 48 -5.15 1.31 -14.75
N ILE A 49 -4.08 0.58 -14.42
CA ILE A 49 -3.12 0.08 -15.40
C ILE A 49 -3.54 -1.31 -15.85
N GLN A 50 -3.48 -1.56 -17.17
CA GLN A 50 -3.88 -2.82 -17.78
C GLN A 50 -2.69 -3.60 -18.36
N SER A 51 -1.48 -3.05 -18.32
CA SER A 51 -0.29 -3.76 -18.75
C SER A 51 0.96 -3.36 -17.96
N SER A 52 1.81 -4.34 -17.68
CA SER A 52 3.14 -4.15 -17.09
C SER A 52 4.09 -3.30 -17.96
N LYS A 53 3.75 -3.09 -19.24
CA LYS A 53 4.53 -2.27 -20.19
C LYS A 53 4.16 -0.79 -20.17
N ASP A 54 3.18 -0.39 -19.37
CA ASP A 54 2.79 1.01 -19.25
C ASP A 54 3.96 1.85 -18.70
N PRO A 55 4.24 3.06 -19.24
CA PRO A 55 5.33 3.91 -18.75
C PRO A 55 5.28 4.21 -17.24
N LEU A 56 4.08 4.23 -16.64
CA LEU A 56 3.89 4.46 -15.20
C LEU A 56 4.36 3.28 -14.34
N ILE A 57 4.66 2.12 -14.94
CA ILE A 57 5.19 0.94 -14.22
C ILE A 57 6.70 1.05 -13.97
N ALA A 58 7.42 1.92 -14.68
CA ALA A 58 8.89 1.97 -14.62
C ALA A 58 9.46 2.16 -13.20
N GLN A 59 8.75 2.88 -12.32
CA GLN A 59 9.17 3.14 -10.93
C GLN A 59 8.54 2.18 -9.91
N VAL A 60 7.68 1.26 -10.35
CA VAL A 60 6.95 0.33 -9.46
C VAL A 60 7.87 -0.66 -8.76
N PRO A 61 8.86 -1.31 -9.42
CA PRO A 61 9.82 -2.20 -8.75
C PRO A 61 10.51 -1.56 -7.54
N GLU A 62 11.08 -0.37 -7.74
CA GLU A 62 11.81 0.35 -6.69
C GLU A 62 10.88 0.76 -5.53
N LEU A 63 9.69 1.28 -5.85
CA LEU A 63 8.71 1.60 -4.82
C LEU A 63 8.26 0.34 -4.06
N TYR A 64 7.97 -0.75 -4.76
CA TYR A 64 7.51 -2.01 -4.17
C TYR A 64 8.55 -2.60 -3.20
N GLU A 65 9.81 -2.69 -3.62
CA GLU A 65 10.89 -3.27 -2.82
C GLU A 65 11.30 -2.39 -1.64
N SER A 66 11.32 -1.06 -1.81
CA SER A 66 11.59 -0.14 -0.71
C SER A 66 10.43 -0.10 0.30
N ALA A 67 9.21 -0.41 -0.16
CA ALA A 67 8.00 -0.28 0.63
C ALA A 67 7.61 -1.45 1.47
N PHE A 68 7.82 -2.64 0.95
CA PHE A 68 7.32 -3.85 1.55
C PHE A 68 8.52 -4.74 1.87
N PRO A 69 8.70 -5.16 3.14
CA PRO A 69 9.68 -6.16 3.51
C PRO A 69 9.58 -7.42 2.65
N GLU A 70 10.68 -8.15 2.48
CA GLU A 70 10.71 -9.38 1.66
C GLU A 70 9.64 -10.40 2.06
N ALA A 71 9.38 -10.57 3.35
CA ALA A 71 8.34 -11.47 3.87
C ALA A 71 6.90 -11.10 3.45
N GLU A 72 6.69 -9.88 2.95
CA GLU A 72 5.40 -9.38 2.51
C GLU A 72 5.29 -9.29 1.00
N ARG A 73 6.35 -9.70 0.28
CA ARG A 73 6.44 -9.59 -1.16
C ARG A 73 6.46 -10.96 -1.80
N THR A 74 5.84 -11.04 -2.98
CA THR A 74 6.29 -12.01 -3.99
C THR A 74 7.42 -11.41 -4.83
N ASP A 75 8.12 -12.24 -5.59
CA ASP A 75 9.17 -11.80 -6.50
C ASP A 75 8.68 -10.67 -7.43
N THR A 76 9.56 -9.70 -7.70
CA THR A 76 9.18 -8.50 -8.47
C THR A 76 8.77 -8.83 -9.90
N GLU A 77 9.43 -9.79 -10.57
CA GLU A 77 9.03 -10.22 -11.92
C GLU A 77 7.67 -10.90 -11.89
N ARG A 78 7.41 -11.73 -10.87
CA ARG A 78 6.10 -12.34 -10.66
C ARG A 78 5.01 -11.32 -10.38
N PHE A 79 5.30 -10.30 -9.57
CA PHE A 79 4.35 -9.21 -9.31
C PHE A 79 3.99 -8.44 -10.59
N LEU A 80 4.98 -8.13 -11.42
CA LEU A 80 4.73 -7.49 -12.73
C LEU A 80 3.96 -8.42 -13.68
N TRP A 81 4.26 -9.72 -13.68
CA TRP A 81 3.52 -10.71 -14.45
C TRP A 81 2.04 -10.76 -14.05
N MET A 82 1.74 -10.66 -12.75
CA MET A 82 0.36 -10.64 -12.25
C MET A 82 -0.45 -9.45 -12.81
N ILE A 83 0.19 -8.30 -13.09
CA ILE A 83 -0.50 -7.11 -13.67
C ILE A 83 -1.11 -7.45 -15.04
N ASP A 84 -0.44 -8.28 -15.83
CA ASP A 84 -0.92 -8.66 -17.16
C ASP A 84 -1.87 -9.88 -17.14
N HIS A 85 -1.76 -10.75 -16.12
CA HIS A 85 -2.33 -12.10 -16.19
C HIS A 85 -3.34 -12.45 -15.09
N CYS A 86 -3.40 -11.70 -13.98
CA CYS A 86 -4.35 -11.95 -12.90
C CYS A 86 -5.59 -11.06 -13.07
N GLN A 87 -6.71 -11.65 -13.52
CA GLN A 87 -7.93 -10.90 -13.86
C GLN A 87 -8.62 -10.28 -12.63
N GLU A 88 -8.49 -10.94 -11.48
CA GLU A 88 -9.03 -10.49 -10.21
C GLU A 88 -8.22 -9.31 -9.63
N MET A 89 -6.98 -9.12 -10.08
CA MET A 89 -6.11 -8.07 -9.60
C MET A 89 -6.28 -6.79 -10.41
N SER A 90 -6.48 -5.67 -9.72
CA SER A 90 -6.46 -4.33 -10.27
C SER A 90 -5.26 -3.57 -9.74
N PHE A 91 -4.34 -3.20 -10.64
CA PHE A 91 -3.25 -2.30 -10.34
C PHE A 91 -3.65 -0.86 -10.67
N TYR A 92 -3.36 0.06 -9.75
CA TYR A 92 -3.57 1.49 -9.93
C TYR A 92 -2.28 2.28 -9.74
N ALA A 93 -1.94 3.11 -10.71
CA ALA A 93 -0.94 4.15 -10.57
C ALA A 93 -1.58 5.40 -9.98
N ILE A 94 -0.94 5.96 -8.95
CA ILE A 94 -1.30 7.24 -8.34
C ILE A 94 -0.43 8.30 -9.01
N THR A 95 -1.03 9.31 -9.63
CA THR A 95 -0.27 10.36 -10.32
C THR A 95 -0.58 11.77 -9.80
N GLU A 96 0.41 12.65 -9.91
CA GLU A 96 0.31 14.10 -9.69
C GLU A 96 0.82 14.78 -10.97
N ASP A 97 -0.05 15.49 -11.70
CA ASP A 97 0.29 16.11 -13.00
C ASP A 97 0.94 15.12 -14.00
N ASP A 98 0.38 13.91 -14.09
CA ASP A 98 0.84 12.76 -14.90
C ASP A 98 2.14 12.08 -14.43
N ASP A 99 2.82 12.62 -13.42
CA ASP A 99 3.99 11.99 -12.81
C ASP A 99 3.57 10.87 -11.85
N PHE A 100 4.23 9.72 -11.94
CA PHE A 100 4.00 8.61 -11.00
C PHE A 100 4.41 9.01 -9.57
N CYS A 101 3.47 8.88 -8.63
CA CYS A 101 3.67 9.21 -7.22
C CYS A 101 3.48 8.03 -6.28
N GLY A 102 2.90 6.93 -6.74
CA GLY A 102 2.58 5.79 -5.90
C GLY A 102 1.74 4.73 -6.60
N MET A 103 1.37 3.70 -5.84
CA MET A 103 0.57 2.60 -6.34
C MET A 103 -0.46 2.13 -5.31
N ALA A 104 -1.53 1.54 -5.82
CA ALA A 104 -2.44 0.70 -5.05
C ALA A 104 -2.75 -0.60 -5.81
N VAL A 105 -2.87 -1.70 -5.08
CA VAL A 105 -3.24 -3.02 -5.63
C VAL A 105 -4.45 -3.53 -4.89
N VAL A 106 -5.51 -3.81 -5.64
CA VAL A 106 -6.79 -4.27 -5.12
C VAL A 106 -7.20 -5.57 -5.81
N PHE A 107 -7.63 -6.57 -5.04
CA PHE A 107 -8.21 -7.81 -5.56
C PHE A 107 -9.74 -7.78 -5.47
N GLU A 108 -10.42 -8.13 -6.55
CA GLU A 108 -11.88 -8.24 -6.61
C GLU A 108 -12.31 -9.66 -6.22
N LEU A 109 -12.95 -9.83 -5.04
CA LEU A 109 -13.27 -11.14 -4.47
C LEU A 109 -14.77 -11.48 -4.51
N GLY A 110 -15.53 -10.75 -5.33
CA GLY A 110 -16.97 -10.93 -5.56
C GLY A 110 -17.86 -10.37 -4.45
N ILE A 111 -17.57 -10.65 -3.18
CA ILE A 111 -18.33 -10.15 -2.02
C ILE A 111 -17.65 -8.97 -1.30
N CYS A 112 -16.36 -8.77 -1.55
CA CYS A 112 -15.53 -7.70 -1.02
C CYS A 112 -14.38 -7.43 -2.00
N ARG A 113 -13.66 -6.34 -1.74
CA ARG A 113 -12.42 -5.97 -2.43
C ARG A 113 -11.30 -5.98 -1.42
N TYR A 114 -10.15 -6.55 -1.74
CA TYR A 114 -9.02 -6.61 -0.82
C TYR A 114 -7.91 -5.64 -1.24
N LEU A 115 -7.63 -4.65 -0.42
CA LEU A 115 -6.52 -3.72 -0.60
C LEU A 115 -5.23 -4.37 -0.09
N LEU A 116 -4.48 -4.98 -1.01
CA LEU A 116 -3.23 -5.68 -0.68
C LEU A 116 -2.07 -4.70 -0.48
N TYR A 117 -1.89 -3.76 -1.42
CA TYR A 117 -0.80 -2.77 -1.36
C TYR A 117 -1.33 -1.36 -1.52
N LEU A 118 -0.77 -0.44 -0.72
CA LEU A 118 -0.92 1.00 -0.88
C LEU A 118 0.40 1.67 -0.49
N ALA A 119 1.06 2.31 -1.45
CA ALA A 119 2.33 2.99 -1.23
C ALA A 119 2.42 4.29 -2.03
N THR A 120 3.14 5.26 -1.48
CA THR A 120 3.48 6.52 -2.18
C THR A 120 4.97 6.79 -1.99
N LEU A 121 5.59 7.36 -3.03
CA LEU A 121 6.97 7.83 -3.00
C LEU A 121 7.15 8.84 -1.86
N ASP A 122 8.28 8.72 -1.15
CA ASP A 122 8.58 9.52 0.04
C ASP A 122 8.43 11.03 -0.19
N ILE A 123 8.87 11.52 -1.35
CA ILE A 123 8.82 12.93 -1.73
C ILE A 123 7.38 13.46 -1.97
N HIS A 124 6.39 12.58 -2.15
CA HIS A 124 4.98 12.92 -2.35
C HIS A 124 4.10 12.61 -1.11
N ARG A 125 4.69 12.16 0.00
CA ARG A 125 3.95 11.91 1.24
C ARG A 125 3.38 13.19 1.85
N ASN A 126 2.31 13.06 2.63
CA ASN A 126 1.57 14.15 3.27
C ASN A 126 0.88 15.16 2.32
N LYS A 127 0.81 14.86 1.02
CA LYS A 127 0.05 15.64 0.03
C LYS A 127 -1.42 15.21 -0.10
N GLY A 128 -1.87 14.23 0.69
CA GLY A 128 -3.23 13.70 0.64
C GLY A 128 -3.47 12.62 -0.43
N LEU A 129 -2.43 12.18 -1.15
CA LEU A 129 -2.54 11.14 -2.20
C LEU A 129 -3.16 9.84 -1.71
N GLY A 130 -2.68 9.28 -0.58
CA GLY A 130 -3.26 8.05 -0.02
C GLY A 130 -4.74 8.20 0.35
N ALA A 131 -5.12 9.36 0.90
CA ALA A 131 -6.52 9.64 1.25
C ALA A 131 -7.40 9.77 0.00
N LEU A 132 -6.89 10.44 -1.05
CA LEU A 132 -7.54 10.51 -2.35
C LEU A 132 -7.73 9.12 -2.95
N THR A 133 -6.68 8.28 -2.95
CA THR A 133 -6.73 6.91 -3.45
C THR A 133 -7.81 6.10 -2.74
N LEU A 134 -7.83 6.10 -1.41
CA LEU A 134 -8.87 5.39 -0.65
C LEU A 134 -10.28 5.93 -0.92
N ARG A 135 -10.44 7.25 -1.12
CA ARG A 135 -11.73 7.83 -1.52
C ARG A 135 -12.17 7.31 -2.89
N LEU A 136 -11.31 7.43 -3.90
CA LEU A 136 -11.63 7.02 -5.27
C LEU A 136 -11.94 5.52 -5.35
N LEU A 137 -11.15 4.67 -4.68
CA LEU A 137 -11.42 3.23 -4.62
C LEU A 137 -12.81 2.93 -4.02
N ARG A 138 -13.24 3.64 -2.98
CA ARG A 138 -14.59 3.46 -2.40
C ARG A 138 -15.70 3.96 -3.32
N GLU A 139 -15.43 4.96 -4.16
CA GLU A 139 -16.41 5.49 -5.11
C GLU A 139 -16.60 4.59 -6.34
N GLU A 140 -15.62 3.72 -6.65
CA GLU A 140 -15.68 2.78 -7.78
C GLU A 140 -16.70 1.64 -7.59
N SER A 141 -17.02 1.25 -6.35
CA SER A 141 -17.85 0.09 -6.07
C SER A 141 -18.55 0.21 -4.72
N ASN A 142 -19.76 -0.37 -4.62
CA ASN A 142 -20.50 -0.45 -3.36
C ASN A 142 -20.06 -1.65 -2.48
N LEU A 143 -19.12 -2.48 -2.96
CA LEU A 143 -18.58 -3.59 -2.16
C LEU A 143 -17.65 -3.06 -1.06
N PRO A 144 -17.63 -3.71 0.13
CA PRO A 144 -16.66 -3.35 1.17
C PRO A 144 -15.24 -3.53 0.67
N ILE A 145 -14.38 -2.57 0.99
CA ILE A 145 -12.93 -2.71 0.85
C ILE A 145 -12.40 -3.18 2.20
N ILE A 146 -11.70 -4.30 2.20
CA ILE A 146 -11.02 -4.86 3.36
C ILE A 146 -9.50 -4.76 3.20
N GLY A 147 -8.79 -4.75 4.32
CA GLY A 147 -7.33 -4.72 4.36
C GLY A 147 -6.81 -5.10 5.75
N GLU A 148 -5.50 -5.24 5.87
CA GLU A 148 -4.87 -5.66 7.13
C GLU A 148 -3.95 -4.55 7.68
N VAL A 149 -4.01 -4.33 9.00
CA VAL A 149 -3.19 -3.31 9.69
C VAL A 149 -2.65 -3.84 11.01
N GLU A 150 -1.47 -3.36 11.42
CA GLU A 150 -0.91 -3.73 12.72
C GLU A 150 -1.76 -3.20 13.89
N PRO A 151 -1.84 -3.94 15.00
CA PRO A 151 -2.39 -3.44 16.24
C PRO A 151 -1.68 -2.14 16.71
N PRO A 152 -2.40 -1.18 17.30
CA PRO A 152 -1.89 0.15 17.67
C PRO A 152 -0.98 0.17 18.92
N THR A 153 0.10 -0.62 18.90
CA THR A 153 1.04 -0.80 20.01
C THR A 153 2.02 0.37 20.17
N ASP A 154 2.35 1.09 19.09
CA ASP A 154 3.30 2.21 19.09
C ASP A 154 2.76 3.42 18.29
N ASP A 155 3.53 4.51 18.24
CA ASP A 155 3.11 5.74 17.59
C ASP A 155 2.96 5.61 16.07
N ILE A 156 3.68 4.69 15.45
CA ILE A 156 3.61 4.45 14.01
C ILE A 156 2.34 3.66 13.71
N THR A 157 2.10 2.56 14.42
CA THR A 157 0.90 1.73 14.22
C THR A 157 -0.38 2.46 14.60
N ARG A 158 -0.36 3.30 15.66
CA ARG A 158 -1.47 4.22 15.99
C ARG A 158 -1.80 5.22 14.88
N ARG A 159 -0.78 5.82 14.25
CA ARG A 159 -1.01 6.74 13.13
C ARG A 159 -1.57 6.02 11.90
N ARG A 160 -1.17 4.77 11.71
CA ARG A 160 -1.62 3.92 10.59
C ARG A 160 -3.10 3.59 10.69
N ILE A 161 -3.55 3.03 11.81
CA ILE A 161 -4.98 2.77 12.00
C ILE A 161 -5.80 4.05 11.89
N ALA A 162 -5.35 5.15 12.52
CA ALA A 162 -6.04 6.43 12.47
C ALA A 162 -6.11 7.01 11.05
N PHE A 163 -5.15 6.70 10.17
CA PHE A 163 -5.21 7.05 8.76
C PHE A 163 -6.36 6.33 8.05
N TYR A 164 -6.50 5.02 8.23
CA TYR A 164 -7.59 4.25 7.65
C TYR A 164 -8.95 4.67 8.22
N GLU A 165 -9.05 4.90 9.53
CA GLU A 165 -10.28 5.36 10.19
C GLU A 165 -10.79 6.69 9.63
N ARG A 166 -9.91 7.69 9.48
CA ARG A 166 -10.29 8.99 8.87
C ARG A 166 -10.68 8.86 7.40
N ASN A 167 -10.25 7.79 6.72
CA ASN A 167 -10.62 7.48 5.35
C ASN A 167 -11.79 6.47 5.27
N GLY A 168 -12.53 6.31 6.37
CA GLY A 168 -13.80 5.59 6.42
C GLY A 168 -13.67 4.07 6.48
N PHE A 169 -12.58 3.58 7.07
CA PHE A 169 -12.48 2.20 7.53
C PHE A 169 -12.80 2.11 9.04
N HIS A 170 -13.15 0.94 9.51
CA HIS A 170 -13.18 0.57 10.93
C HIS A 170 -12.50 -0.78 11.13
N VAL A 171 -12.13 -1.11 12.36
CA VAL A 171 -11.65 -2.45 12.71
C VAL A 171 -12.83 -3.42 12.68
N GLU A 172 -12.80 -4.37 11.75
CA GLU A 172 -13.79 -5.43 11.62
C GLU A 172 -13.49 -6.57 12.60
N LEU A 173 -12.22 -7.01 12.65
CA LEU A 173 -11.74 -8.05 13.56
C LEU A 173 -10.38 -7.69 14.14
N GLU A 174 -10.24 -7.77 15.46
CA GLU A 174 -8.94 -7.60 16.13
C GLU A 174 -8.02 -8.82 15.96
N ASP A 175 -8.59 -10.00 15.73
CA ASP A 175 -7.87 -11.27 15.50
C ASP A 175 -8.50 -12.05 14.33
N PRO A 176 -8.22 -11.67 13.07
CA PRO A 176 -8.65 -12.39 11.87
C PRO A 176 -7.83 -13.67 11.68
N ARG A 177 -8.14 -14.70 12.47
CA ARG A 177 -7.38 -15.95 12.55
C ARG A 177 -7.11 -16.60 11.20
N ILE A 178 -8.08 -16.57 10.28
CA ILE A 178 -7.92 -17.22 8.96
C ILE A 178 -6.80 -16.55 8.14
N LEU A 179 -6.67 -15.22 8.24
CA LEU A 179 -5.57 -14.48 7.59
C LEU A 179 -4.26 -14.65 8.35
N ASN A 180 -4.29 -14.46 9.67
CA ASN A 180 -3.10 -14.58 10.51
C ASN A 180 -2.46 -15.98 10.41
N ASP A 181 -3.25 -17.04 10.35
CA ASP A 181 -2.77 -18.43 10.18
C ASP A 181 -2.22 -18.68 8.75
N ALA A 182 -2.59 -17.85 7.78
CA ALA A 182 -2.10 -17.96 6.40
C ALA A 182 -0.79 -17.18 6.16
N HIS A 183 -0.38 -16.30 7.06
CA HIS A 183 0.92 -15.63 6.96
C HIS A 183 2.08 -16.61 7.20
N LEU A 184 3.15 -16.46 6.41
CA LEU A 184 4.37 -17.26 6.60
C LEU A 184 5.11 -16.90 7.89
N ASP A 185 5.02 -15.63 8.31
CA ASP A 185 5.61 -15.16 9.55
C ASP A 185 4.55 -15.16 10.67
N PRO A 186 4.65 -16.06 11.66
CA PRO A 186 3.70 -16.15 12.76
C PRO A 186 3.76 -14.95 13.72
N SER A 187 4.76 -14.07 13.59
CA SER A 187 4.80 -12.79 14.31
C SER A 187 3.98 -11.69 13.62
N CYS A 188 3.54 -11.92 12.38
CA CYS A 188 2.66 -11.04 11.62
C CYS A 188 1.21 -11.20 12.08
N VAL A 189 0.90 -10.69 13.27
CA VAL A 189 -0.47 -10.62 13.79
C VAL A 189 -1.06 -9.26 13.42
N LEU A 190 -2.00 -9.28 12.49
CA LEU A 190 -2.69 -8.09 11.98
C LEU A 190 -4.15 -8.10 12.41
N MET A 191 -4.78 -6.92 12.32
CA MET A 191 -6.22 -6.74 12.45
C MET A 191 -6.83 -6.57 11.06
N LEU A 192 -8.06 -7.04 10.89
CA LEU A 192 -8.83 -6.83 9.68
C LEU A 192 -9.59 -5.50 9.79
N ILE A 193 -9.41 -4.62 8.82
CA ILE A 193 -10.18 -3.40 8.67
C ILE A 193 -11.11 -3.49 7.47
N SER A 194 -12.24 -2.80 7.53
CA SER A 194 -13.24 -2.75 6.46
C SER A 194 -13.85 -1.37 6.30
N THR A 195 -14.34 -1.01 5.11
CA THR A 195 -15.12 0.22 4.90
C THR A 195 -16.59 0.11 5.30
N HIS A 196 -17.11 -1.12 5.37
CA HIS A 196 -18.48 -1.43 5.79
C HIS A 196 -18.52 -2.72 6.61
N PRO A 197 -19.44 -2.86 7.58
CA PRO A 197 -19.59 -4.11 8.33
C PRO A 197 -19.73 -5.30 7.37
N LEU A 198 -18.97 -6.36 7.59
CA LEU A 198 -19.00 -7.53 6.73
C LEU A 198 -20.18 -8.42 7.10
N SER A 199 -20.87 -8.93 6.08
CA SER A 199 -21.94 -9.91 6.29
C SER A 199 -21.40 -11.28 6.69
N ASP A 200 -20.22 -11.64 6.16
CA ASP A 200 -19.49 -12.87 6.48
C ASP A 200 -17.98 -12.58 6.41
N ALA A 201 -17.40 -12.21 7.56
CA ALA A 201 -15.98 -11.86 7.66
C ALA A 201 -15.07 -13.08 7.43
N ASP A 202 -15.51 -14.27 7.82
CA ASP A 202 -14.73 -15.50 7.65
C ASP A 202 -14.63 -15.90 6.16
N GLU A 203 -15.73 -15.74 5.41
CA GLU A 203 -15.73 -15.96 3.97
C GLU A 203 -14.85 -14.96 3.23
N CYS A 204 -14.87 -13.67 3.64
CA CYS A 204 -13.97 -12.67 3.09
C CYS A 204 -12.50 -13.06 3.30
N GLN A 205 -12.15 -13.48 4.52
CA GLN A 205 -10.79 -13.95 4.84
C GLN A 205 -10.39 -15.17 4.00
N ARG A 206 -11.27 -16.19 3.89
CA ARG A 206 -10.99 -17.39 3.06
C ARG A 206 -10.71 -17.04 1.61
N ARG A 207 -11.49 -16.12 1.03
CA ARG A 207 -11.27 -15.66 -0.36
C ARG A 207 -9.93 -14.97 -0.54
N VAL A 208 -9.51 -14.13 0.41
CA VAL A 208 -8.17 -13.53 0.39
C VAL A 208 -7.10 -14.63 0.41
N VAL A 209 -7.21 -15.59 1.33
CA VAL A 209 -6.23 -16.67 1.44
C VAL A 209 -6.17 -17.52 0.17
N ASP A 210 -7.32 -17.94 -0.36
CA ASP A 210 -7.41 -18.84 -1.51
C ASP A 210 -6.98 -18.18 -2.82
N THR A 211 -7.33 -16.91 -3.02
CA THR A 211 -7.05 -16.19 -4.26
C THR A 211 -5.66 -15.53 -4.26
N ILE A 212 -5.13 -15.17 -3.09
CA ILE A 212 -3.95 -14.30 -2.98
C ILE A 212 -2.81 -14.99 -2.26
N TYR A 213 -2.96 -15.32 -0.97
CA TYR A 213 -1.84 -15.82 -0.16
C TYR A 213 -1.37 -17.21 -0.60
N LYS A 214 -2.29 -18.16 -0.84
CA LYS A 214 -1.90 -19.50 -1.33
C LYS A 214 -1.15 -19.43 -2.68
N PRO A 215 -1.63 -18.72 -3.72
CA PRO A 215 -0.89 -18.58 -4.97
C PRO A 215 0.42 -17.79 -4.86
N MET A 216 0.53 -16.84 -3.93
CA MET A 216 1.78 -16.09 -3.70
C MET A 216 2.85 -16.94 -3.01
N GLN A 217 2.42 -17.88 -2.16
CA GLN A 217 3.31 -18.75 -1.38
C GLN A 217 3.62 -20.09 -2.06
N ALA A 218 2.85 -20.48 -3.08
CA ALA A 218 3.14 -21.63 -3.90
C ALA A 218 4.45 -21.39 -4.67
N GLU A 219 5.51 -22.13 -4.30
CA GLU A 219 6.74 -22.19 -5.08
C GLU A 219 6.40 -22.61 -6.53
N GLU A 220 6.98 -21.93 -7.51
CA GLU A 220 6.89 -22.37 -8.90
C GLU A 220 7.56 -23.75 -9.02
N VAL A 221 6.74 -24.78 -9.23
CA VAL A 221 7.16 -26.17 -9.48
C VAL A 221 7.79 -26.30 -10.86
#